data_AF-A0A431LXS9-F1
#
_entry.id   AF-A0A431LXS9-F1
#
_cell.length_a   1.000
_cell.length_b   1.000
_cell.length_c   1.000
_cell.angle_alpha   90.00
_cell.angle_beta   90.00
_cell.angle_gamma   90.00
#
_symmetry.space_group_name_H-M   'P 1'
#
loop_
_entity.id
_entity.type
_entity.pdbx_description
1 polymer ?
#
loop_
_entity_poly.entity_id
_entity_poly.type
_entity_poly.pdbx_seq_one_letter_code
_entity_poly.pdbx_strand_id
1 'polypeptide(L)'
;MIRSKLVRALFALLMTGPALAQDIPGIEICTAEKTMERRTSCLQSNINFLKATMTKVALDSQQRIDGANRQIEALKAAVASLQKKVEDLQAAKVAPKPEAAKSGTDAPKDAPAK
;
A
#
# COMPACT_ATOMS: atom_id res chain seq x y z
N MET A 1 -6.19 26.25 9.12
CA MET A 1 -6.54 25.48 10.35
C MET A 1 -7.99 24.98 10.37
N ILE A 2 -9.00 25.81 10.07
CA ILE A 2 -10.43 25.44 10.15
C ILE A 2 -10.80 24.23 9.26
N ARG A 3 -10.28 24.17 8.03
CA ARG A 3 -10.53 23.04 7.10
C ARG A 3 -10.07 21.68 7.64
N SER A 4 -8.92 21.63 8.32
CA SER A 4 -8.39 20.38 8.90
C SER A 4 -9.21 19.91 10.11
N LYS A 5 -9.75 20.84 10.90
CA LYS A 5 -10.65 20.51 12.01
C LYS A 5 -11.99 19.96 11.50
N LEU A 6 -12.51 20.52 10.41
CA LEU A 6 -13.77 20.05 9.80
C LEU A 6 -13.63 18.64 9.24
N VAL A 7 -12.52 18.33 8.56
CA VAL A 7 -12.23 16.99 8.03
C VAL A 7 -12.10 15.96 9.17
N ARG A 8 -11.43 16.32 10.28
CA ARG A 8 -11.33 15.46 11.47
C ARG A 8 -12.68 15.21 12.14
N ALA A 9 -13.51 16.24 12.25
CA ALA A 9 -14.85 16.11 12.83
C ALA A 9 -15.78 15.24 11.96
N LEU A 10 -15.71 15.41 10.64
CA LEU A 10 -16.48 14.61 9.69
C LEU A 10 -16.05 13.13 9.73
N PHE A 11 -14.75 12.86 9.83
CA PHE A 11 -14.21 11.51 9.95
C PHE A 11 -14.62 10.83 11.27
N ALA A 12 -14.67 11.57 12.38
CA ALA A 12 -15.14 11.04 13.65
C ALA A 12 -16.63 10.66 13.62
N LEU A 13 -17.47 11.46 12.93
CA LEU A 13 -18.90 11.20 12.78
C LEU A 13 -19.18 9.98 11.88
N LEU A 14 -18.32 9.72 10.91
CA LEU A 14 -18.41 8.53 10.03
C LEU A 14 -18.05 7.22 10.74
N MET A 15 -17.38 7.27 11.89
CA MET A 15 -16.95 6.08 12.65
C MET A 15 -17.98 5.60 13.68
N THR A 16 -19.06 6.35 13.92
CA THR A 16 -20.17 5.91 14.78
C THR A 16 -21.21 5.14 13.95
N GLY A 17 -20.86 3.93 13.51
CA GLY A 17 -21.82 2.98 12.94
C GLY A 17 -22.67 2.30 14.04
N PRO A 18 -23.87 1.80 13.72
CA PRO A 18 -24.65 1.01 14.67
C PRO A 18 -23.83 -0.20 15.12
N ALA A 19 -23.70 -0.39 16.43
CA ALA A 19 -23.17 -1.60 17.01
C ALA A 19 -24.21 -2.72 16.82
N LEU A 20 -24.26 -3.28 15.61
CA LEU A 20 -24.93 -4.57 15.41
C LEU A 20 -24.17 -5.57 16.27
N ALA A 21 -24.89 -6.32 17.10
CA ALA A 21 -24.30 -7.44 17.80
C ALA A 21 -23.59 -8.33 16.77
N GLN A 22 -22.31 -8.62 17.00
CA GLN A 22 -21.60 -9.60 16.19
C GLN A 22 -22.13 -10.95 16.64
N ASP A 23 -23.12 -11.47 15.91
CA ASP A 23 -23.67 -12.79 16.20
C ASP A 23 -22.53 -13.80 16.19
N ILE A 24 -22.37 -14.49 17.31
CA ILE A 24 -21.42 -15.58 17.46
C ILE A 24 -22.12 -16.81 16.90
N PRO A 25 -21.74 -17.33 15.71
CA PRO A 25 -22.49 -18.38 15.05
C PRO A 25 -22.63 -19.60 15.95
N GLY A 26 -23.85 -20.12 16.12
CA GLY A 26 -24.12 -21.31 16.93
C GLY A 26 -24.24 -21.06 18.44
N ILE A 27 -24.11 -19.81 18.93
CA ILE A 27 -24.33 -19.48 20.34
C ILE A 27 -25.81 -19.69 20.73
N GLU A 28 -26.72 -19.46 19.80
CA GLU A 28 -28.15 -19.72 19.91
C GLU A 28 -28.45 -21.20 20.13
N ILE A 29 -27.68 -22.09 19.50
CA ILE A 29 -27.79 -23.54 19.68
C ILE A 29 -27.23 -23.94 21.05
N CYS A 30 -26.05 -23.42 21.42
CA CYS A 30 -25.45 -23.73 22.71
C CYS A 30 -26.26 -23.22 23.91
N THR A 31 -26.98 -22.10 23.76
CA THR A 31 -27.82 -21.52 24.82
C THR A 31 -29.21 -22.14 24.91
N ALA A 32 -29.71 -22.76 23.83
CA ALA A 32 -30.93 -23.56 23.86
C ALA A 32 -30.78 -24.88 24.64
N GLU A 33 -29.55 -25.37 24.82
CA GLU A 33 -29.23 -26.61 25.52
C GLU A 33 -29.62 -26.56 27.01
N LYS A 34 -30.29 -27.62 27.48
CA LYS A 34 -30.83 -27.71 28.84
C LYS A 34 -29.94 -28.49 29.79
N THR A 35 -29.15 -29.42 29.27
CA THR A 35 -28.19 -30.19 30.06
C THR A 35 -26.91 -29.40 30.25
N MET A 36 -26.45 -29.26 31.50
CA MET A 36 -25.33 -28.36 31.83
C MET A 36 -24.01 -28.84 31.22
N GLU A 37 -23.79 -30.15 31.15
CA GLU A 37 -22.61 -30.76 30.55
C GLU A 37 -22.54 -30.46 29.04
N ARG A 38 -23.65 -30.64 28.31
CA ARG A 38 -23.71 -30.40 26.86
C ARG A 38 -23.66 -28.91 26.53
N ARG A 39 -24.26 -28.06 27.37
CA ARG A 39 -24.15 -26.60 27.23
C ARG A 39 -22.71 -26.13 27.38
N THR A 40 -22.01 -26.64 28.40
CA THR A 40 -20.61 -26.28 28.67
C THR A 40 -19.70 -26.74 27.54
N SER A 41 -19.86 -27.97 27.06
CA SER A 41 -19.04 -28.49 25.95
C SER A 41 -19.30 -27.75 24.64
N CYS A 42 -20.56 -27.41 24.34
CA CYS A 42 -20.93 -26.60 23.18
C CYS A 42 -20.27 -25.22 23.24
N LEU A 43 -20.42 -24.50 24.36
CA LEU A 43 -19.81 -23.18 24.55
C LEU A 43 -18.28 -23.24 24.46
N GLN A 44 -17.64 -24.28 24.99
CA GLN A 44 -16.20 -24.45 24.90
C GLN A 44 -15.72 -24.64 23.46
N SER A 45 -16.43 -25.46 22.67
CA SER A 45 -16.11 -25.65 21.25
C SER A 45 -16.27 -24.34 20.46
N ASN A 46 -17.30 -23.55 20.78
CA ASN A 46 -17.55 -22.26 20.17
C ASN A 46 -16.44 -21.24 20.48
N ILE A 47 -15.99 -21.17 21.74
CA ILE A 47 -14.84 -20.34 22.15
C ILE A 47 -13.58 -20.75 21.41
N ASN A 48 -13.32 -22.05 21.24
CA ASN A 48 -12.15 -22.54 20.52
C ASN A 48 -12.19 -22.15 19.04
N PHE A 49 -13.35 -22.29 18.40
CA PHE A 49 -13.56 -21.84 17.03
C PHE A 49 -13.35 -20.32 16.88
N LEU A 50 -13.92 -19.53 17.78
CA LEU A 50 -13.80 -18.08 17.75
C LEU A 50 -12.35 -17.63 17.94
N LYS A 51 -11.63 -18.22 18.89
CA LYS A 51 -10.19 -17.98 19.10
C LYS A 51 -9.37 -18.32 17.85
N ALA A 52 -9.61 -19.49 17.24
CA ALA A 52 -8.91 -19.88 16.02
C ALA A 52 -9.18 -18.90 14.86
N THR A 53 -10.43 -18.46 14.72
CA THR A 53 -10.84 -17.49 13.71
C THR A 53 -10.21 -16.13 13.94
N MET A 54 -10.23 -15.61 15.17
CA MET A 54 -9.59 -14.34 15.52
C MET A 54 -8.09 -14.38 15.24
N THR A 55 -7.39 -15.45 15.62
CA THR A 55 -5.97 -15.63 15.30
C THR A 55 -5.73 -15.61 13.80
N LYS A 56 -6.56 -16.32 13.01
CA LYS A 56 -6.45 -16.33 11.55
C LYS A 56 -6.63 -14.94 10.95
N VAL A 57 -7.66 -14.20 11.37
CA VAL A 57 -7.92 -12.83 10.90
C VAL A 57 -6.79 -11.89 11.30
N ALA A 58 -6.26 -12.02 12.52
CA ALA A 58 -5.12 -11.23 12.97
C ALA A 58 -3.88 -11.48 12.09
N LEU A 59 -3.56 -12.74 11.80
CA LEU A 59 -2.43 -13.10 10.94
C LEU A 59 -2.62 -12.61 9.49
N ASP A 60 -3.80 -12.81 8.90
CA ASP A 60 -4.12 -12.32 7.54
C ASP A 60 -3.99 -10.78 7.48
N SER A 61 -4.47 -10.07 8.49
CA SER A 61 -4.34 -8.61 8.57
C SER A 61 -2.88 -8.15 8.63
N GLN A 62 -2.05 -8.82 9.43
CA GLN A 62 -0.63 -8.49 9.52
C GLN A 62 0.08 -8.76 8.19
N GLN A 63 -0.21 -9.89 7.53
CA GLN A 63 0.36 -10.20 6.22
C GLN A 63 -0.01 -9.15 5.17
N ARG A 64 -1.25 -8.65 5.20
CA ARG A 64 -1.70 -7.55 4.32
C ARG A 64 -0.95 -6.26 4.61
N ILE A 65 -0.78 -5.90 5.88
CA ILE A 65 -0.03 -4.70 6.30
C ILE A 65 1.43 -4.80 5.84
N ASP A 66 2.08 -5.94 6.06
CA ASP A 66 3.46 -6.16 5.64
C ASP A 66 3.61 -6.10 4.12
N GLY A 67 2.67 -6.70 3.39
CA GLY A 67 2.61 -6.61 1.93
C GLY A 67 2.46 -5.18 1.44
N ALA A 68 1.56 -4.40 2.04
CA ALA A 68 1.36 -2.99 1.72
C ALA A 68 2.61 -2.15 2.04
N ASN A 69 3.27 -2.40 3.18
CA ASN A 69 4.51 -1.71 3.54
C ASN A 69 5.63 -1.96 2.53
N ARG A 70 5.78 -3.19 2.03
CA ARG A 70 6.74 -3.50 0.96
C ARG A 70 6.42 -2.77 -0.34
N GLN A 71 5.14 -2.68 -0.71
CA GLN A 71 4.72 -1.90 -1.89
C GLN A 71 5.00 -0.41 -1.71
N ILE A 72 4.79 0.14 -0.51
CA ILE A 72 5.13 1.53 -0.18
C ILE A 72 6.63 1.79 -0.38
N GLU A 73 7.50 0.90 0.11
CA GLU A 73 8.95 1.07 -0.05
C GLU A 73 9.39 0.97 -1.53
N ALA A 74 8.81 0.02 -2.29
CA ALA A 74 9.05 -0.07 -3.73
C ALA A 74 8.61 1.19 -4.48
N LEU A 75 7.44 1.74 -4.15
CA LEU A 75 6.93 2.98 -4.73
C LEU A 75 7.78 4.19 -4.36
N LYS A 76 8.24 4.30 -3.11
CA LYS A 76 9.16 5.37 -2.69
C LYS A 76 10.45 5.34 -3.50
N ALA A 77 11.05 4.16 -3.71
CA ALA A 77 12.25 4.01 -4.53
C ALA A 77 12.00 4.40 -5.99
N ALA A 78 10.86 4.01 -6.56
CA ALA A 78 10.47 4.40 -7.92
C ALA A 78 10.30 5.92 -8.04
N VAL A 79 9.62 6.56 -7.08
CA VAL A 79 9.45 8.02 -7.03
C VAL A 79 10.81 8.73 -6.94
N ALA A 80 11.72 8.27 -6.09
CA ALA A 80 13.06 8.85 -6.00
C ALA A 80 13.86 8.69 -7.31
N SER A 81 13.74 7.55 -8.00
CA SER A 81 14.36 7.34 -9.31
C SER A 81 13.78 8.26 -10.38
N LEU A 82 12.45 8.41 -10.42
CA LEU A 82 11.75 9.31 -11.33
C LEU A 82 12.14 10.77 -11.07
N GLN A 83 12.24 11.17 -9.80
CA GLN A 83 12.64 12.52 -9.43
C GLN A 83 14.05 12.85 -9.94
N LYS A 84 15.02 11.93 -9.79
CA LYS A 84 16.36 12.09 -10.38
C LYS A 84 16.32 12.24 -11.90
N LYS A 85 15.56 11.41 -12.61
CA LYS A 85 15.42 11.52 -14.08
C LYS A 85 14.83 12.87 -14.50
N VAL A 86 13.87 13.41 -13.72
CA VAL A 86 13.29 14.73 -13.99
C VAL A 86 14.34 15.82 -13.77
N GLU A 87 15.12 15.75 -12.69
CA GLU A 87 16.23 16.68 -12.42
C GLU A 87 17.27 16.65 -13.54
N ASP A 88 17.70 15.46 -13.98
CA ASP A 88 18.65 15.28 -15.09
C ASP A 88 18.13 15.89 -16.41
N LEU A 89 16.85 15.65 -16.73
CA LEU A 89 16.22 16.21 -17.94
C LEU A 89 16.04 17.73 -17.86
N GLN A 90 15.76 18.28 -16.68
CA GLN A 90 15.70 19.72 -16.48
C GLN A 90 17.09 20.35 -16.63
N ALA A 91 18.12 19.75 -16.06
CA ALA A 91 19.51 20.19 -16.22
C ALA A 91 19.95 20.15 -17.69
N ALA A 92 19.62 19.09 -18.43
CA ALA A 92 19.93 18.96 -19.85
C ALA A 92 19.21 19.98 -20.74
N LYS A 93 18.07 20.53 -20.31
CA LYS A 93 17.35 21.61 -21.02
C LYS A 93 17.96 23.00 -20.76
N VAL A 94 18.63 23.18 -19.63
CA VAL A 94 19.24 24.46 -19.23
C VAL A 94 20.71 24.55 -19.66
N ALA A 95 21.37 23.42 -19.93
CA ALA A 95 22.72 23.41 -20.49
C ALA A 95 22.74 23.99 -21.93
N PRO A 96 23.46 25.10 -22.20
CA PRO A 96 23.66 25.57 -23.56
C PRO A 96 24.46 24.51 -24.34
N LYS A 97 24.03 24.22 -25.57
CA LYS A 97 24.78 23.37 -26.52
C LYS A 97 26.24 23.80 -26.52
N PRO A 98 27.21 22.91 -26.24
CA PRO A 98 28.60 23.20 -26.56
C PRO A 98 28.69 23.27 -28.07
N GLU A 99 28.93 24.47 -28.60
CA GLU A 99 29.32 24.65 -29.98
C GLU A 99 30.56 23.80 -30.24
N ALA A 100 30.43 22.89 -31.20
CA ALA A 100 31.51 22.03 -31.65
C ALA A 100 32.72 22.90 -32.00
N ALA A 101 33.85 22.56 -31.37
CA ALA A 101 35.13 23.18 -31.60
C ALA A 101 35.48 23.19 -33.09
N LYS A 102 36.01 24.32 -33.53
CA LYS A 102 36.59 24.58 -34.84
C LYS A 102 37.67 23.53 -35.16
N SER A 103 37.62 22.98 -36.36
CA SER A 103 38.80 22.53 -37.11
C SER A 103 38.62 22.89 -38.59
N GLY A 104 39.11 24.07 -38.97
CA GLY A 104 39.73 24.27 -40.29
C GLY A 104 41.21 23.95 -40.16
N THR A 105 42.01 23.64 -41.17
CA THR A 105 41.92 23.67 -42.64
C THR A 105 43.03 22.69 -43.11
N ASP A 106 42.92 21.97 -44.22
CA ASP A 106 43.72 22.10 -45.48
C ASP A 106 43.73 20.70 -46.12
N ALA A 107 43.67 20.38 -47.42
CA ALA A 107 43.31 21.03 -48.68
C ALA A 107 43.11 19.87 -49.72
N PRO A 108 42.42 20.08 -50.86
CA PRO A 108 41.97 19.03 -51.82
C PRO A 108 42.86 18.81 -53.08
N LYS A 109 42.86 17.57 -53.62
CA LYS A 109 43.09 17.05 -55.01
C LYS A 109 43.82 15.68 -54.96
N ASP A 110 43.60 14.65 -55.79
CA ASP A 110 43.06 14.46 -57.14
C ASP A 110 42.38 13.07 -57.26
N ALA A 111 41.44 12.93 -58.20
CA ALA A 111 40.90 11.66 -58.71
C ALA A 111 41.78 11.14 -59.89
N PRO A 112 41.42 10.12 -60.72
CA PRO A 112 40.39 9.06 -60.66
C PRO A 112 40.90 7.69 -61.21
N ALA A 113 39.94 6.80 -61.59
CA ALA A 113 40.00 5.67 -62.55
C ALA A 113 39.97 4.28 -61.89
N LYS A 114 39.18 3.29 -62.35
CA LYS A 114 38.45 3.09 -63.60
C LYS A 114 37.34 2.06 -63.37
#